data_AF-A0A352XN83-F1
#
_entry.id   AF-A0A352XN83-F1
#
_cell.length_a   1.000
_cell.length_b   1.000
_cell.length_c   1.000
_cell.angle_alpha   90.00
_cell.angle_beta   90.00
_cell.angle_gamma   90.00
#
_symmetry.space_group_name_H-M   'P 1'
#
loop_
_entity.id
_entity.type
_entity.pdbx_description
1 polymer ?
#
loop_
_entity_poly.entity_id
_entity_poly.type
_entity_poly.pdbx_seq_one_letter_code
_entity_poly.pdbx_strand_id
1 'polypeptide(L)'
;MYILQSGKDSGLYIGMTGDLKKRLIQHQSGESQSTKARLPWALIYYEAYLEKKDAEGRERYLKSGSGRRFLDKQIKHHFLKHPRILND
;
A
#
# COMPACT_ATOMS: atom_id res chain seq x y z
N MET A 1 6.55 -3.97 5.28
CA MET A 1 5.97 -3.42 4.04
C MET A 1 4.46 -3.39 4.21
N TYR A 2 3.76 -2.34 3.77
CA TYR A 2 2.29 -2.25 3.79
C TYR A 2 1.74 -1.62 2.50
N ILE A 3 0.49 -1.96 2.19
CA ILE A 3 -0.27 -1.40 1.07
C ILE A 3 -1.54 -0.79 1.60
N LEU A 4 -1.74 0.49 1.25
CA LEU A 4 -2.98 1.20 1.53
C LEU A 4 -3.78 1.36 0.25
N GLN A 5 -5.10 1.29 0.35
CA GLN A 5 -6.03 1.69 -0.69
C GLN A 5 -6.74 2.96 -0.26
N SER A 6 -6.76 3.95 -1.14
CA SER A 6 -7.48 5.20 -0.92
C SER A 6 -8.96 4.97 -1.13
N GLY A 7 -9.79 5.39 -0.19
CA GLY A 7 -11.25 5.38 -0.31
C GLY A 7 -11.78 6.47 -1.26
N LYS A 8 -10.92 7.41 -1.67
CA LYS A 8 -11.30 8.52 -2.56
C LYS A 8 -11.18 8.17 -4.04
N ASP A 9 -10.12 7.48 -4.42
CA ASP A 9 -9.78 7.19 -5.82
C ASP A 9 -9.43 5.71 -6.07
N SER A 10 -9.56 4.86 -5.05
CA SER A 10 -9.23 3.43 -5.10
C SER A 10 -7.77 3.12 -5.49
N GLY A 11 -6.90 4.13 -5.59
CA GLY A 11 -5.51 3.92 -5.94
C GLY A 11 -4.69 3.45 -4.74
N LEU A 12 -3.54 2.86 -5.02
CA LEU A 12 -2.69 2.25 -4.01
C LEU A 12 -1.60 3.21 -3.51
N TYR A 13 -1.18 2.99 -2.26
CA TYR A 13 0.07 3.50 -1.70
C TYR A 13 0.88 2.31 -1.20
N ILE A 14 2.16 2.24 -1.55
CA ILE A 14 3.08 1.15 -1.17
C ILE A 14 4.21 1.77 -0.38
N GLY A 15 4.42 1.30 0.85
CA GLY A 15 5.44 1.83 1.74
C GLY A 15 5.99 0.80 2.71
N MET A 16 7.06 1.15 3.39
CA MET A 16 7.61 0.35 4.50
C MET A 16 7.81 1.21 5.74
N THR A 17 7.84 0.55 6.90
CA THR A 17 8.06 1.18 8.20
C THR A 17 8.49 0.12 9.22
N GLY A 18 9.22 0.54 10.26
CA GLY A 18 9.49 -0.28 11.44
C GLY A 18 8.35 -0.28 12.47
N ASP A 19 7.39 0.65 12.35
CA ASP A 19 6.22 0.73 13.24
C ASP A 19 4.95 0.97 12.42
N LEU A 20 4.25 -0.13 12.11
CA LEU A 20 3.05 -0.11 11.27
C LEU A 20 1.91 0.66 11.93
N LYS A 21 1.70 0.50 13.24
CA LYS A 21 0.59 1.15 13.96
C LYS A 21 0.74 2.66 13.93
N LYS A 22 1.93 3.16 14.29
CA LYS A 22 2.23 4.60 14.25
C LYS A 22 2.05 5.15 12.83
N ARG A 23 2.57 4.45 11.82
CA ARG A 23 2.50 4.90 10.42
C ARG A 23 1.06 4.96 9.90
N LEU A 24 0.19 4.03 10.28
CA LEU A 24 -1.22 4.06 9.89
C LEU A 24 -1.95 5.27 10.48
N ILE A 25 -1.70 5.57 11.76
CA ILE A 25 -2.28 6.75 12.43
C ILE A 25 -1.87 8.02 11.68
N GLN A 26 -0.59 8.16 11.33
CA GLN A 26 -0.08 9.32 10.56
C GLN A 26 -0.71 9.47 9.18
N HIS A 27 -0.97 8.35 8.48
CA HIS A 27 -1.66 8.40 7.19
C HIS A 27 -3.11 8.81 7.36
N GLN A 28 -3.80 8.29 8.38
CA GLN A 28 -5.21 8.59 8.66
C GLN A 28 -5.42 10.02 9.18
N SER A 29 -4.46 10.58 9.93
CA SER A 29 -4.49 11.96 10.42
C SER A 29 -4.11 13.00 9.36
N GLY A 30 -3.70 12.58 8.15
CA GLY A 30 -3.32 13.49 7.08
C GLY A 30 -1.96 14.19 7.27
N GLU A 31 -1.14 13.69 8.20
CA GLU A 31 0.20 14.25 8.46
C GLU A 31 1.17 14.03 7.28
N SER A 32 0.94 13.00 6.48
CA SER A 32 1.76 12.71 5.29
C SER A 32 1.30 13.54 4.09
N GLN A 33 2.11 14.52 3.69
CA GLN A 33 1.84 15.40 2.54
C GLN A 33 1.50 14.63 1.25
N SER A 34 2.20 13.51 1.00
CA SER A 34 2.00 12.68 -0.21
C SER A 34 0.73 11.84 -0.19
N THR A 35 0.07 11.71 0.96
CA THR A 35 -1.10 10.82 1.11
C THR A 35 -2.36 11.55 1.60
N LYS A 36 -2.23 12.73 2.24
CA LYS A 36 -3.37 13.50 2.77
C LYS A 36 -4.45 13.83 1.73
N ALA A 37 -4.06 14.07 0.48
CA ALA A 37 -4.99 14.44 -0.60
C ALA A 37 -5.93 13.30 -1.04
N ARG A 38 -5.62 12.06 -0.62
CA ARG A 38 -6.27 10.81 -1.03
C ARG A 38 -6.88 10.04 0.16
N LEU A 39 -7.06 10.72 1.30
CA LEU A 39 -7.82 10.18 2.43
C LEU A 39 -9.27 9.84 2.03
N PRO A 40 -9.92 8.87 2.70
CA PRO A 40 -9.40 8.01 3.78
C PRO A 40 -8.52 6.87 3.26
N TRP A 41 -7.62 6.33 4.10
CA TRP A 41 -6.77 5.18 3.75
C TRP A 41 -7.16 3.90 4.49
N ALA A 42 -7.33 2.81 3.76
CA ALA A 42 -7.53 1.47 4.30
C ALA A 42 -6.27 0.62 4.14
N LEU A 43 -5.81 -0.04 5.21
CA LEU A 43 -4.76 -1.06 5.11
C LEU A 43 -5.36 -2.32 4.50
N ILE A 44 -4.86 -2.74 3.34
CA ILE A 44 -5.39 -3.91 2.61
C ILE A 44 -4.42 -5.10 2.61
N TYR A 45 -3.14 -4.85 2.90
CA TYR A 45 -2.10 -5.88 2.92
C TYR A 45 -0.87 -5.38 3.70
N TYR A 46 -0.23 -6.28 4.43
CA TYR A 46 1.10 -6.03 5.01
C TYR A 46 1.90 -7.33 5.09
N GLU A 47 3.22 -7.17 5.11
CA GLU A 47 4.19 -8.26 5.27
C GLU A 47 5.38 -7.74 6.08
N ALA A 48 5.93 -8.61 6.93
CA ALA A 48 7.03 -8.29 7.83
C ALA A 48 8.34 -8.92 7.34
N TYR A 49 9.45 -8.25 7.61
CA TYR A 49 10.81 -8.66 7.26
C TYR A 49 11.69 -8.45 8.48
N LEU A 50 12.63 -9.37 8.70
CA LEU A 50 13.69 -9.20 9.71
C LEU A 50 14.73 -8.20 9.20
N GLU A 51 15.16 -8.36 7.95
CA GLU A 51 16.17 -7.51 7.34
C GLU A 51 15.55 -6.35 6.58
N LYS A 52 16.05 -5.14 6.85
CA LYS A 52 15.57 -3.91 6.19
C LYS A 52 15.77 -3.98 4.67
N LYS A 53 16.89 -4.54 4.20
CA LYS A 53 17.22 -4.65 2.78
C LYS A 53 16.23 -5.53 2.02
N ASP A 54 15.70 -6.57 2.65
CA ASP A 54 14.68 -7.42 2.05
C ASP A 54 13.36 -6.66 1.88
N ALA A 55 12.98 -5.87 2.89
CA ALA A 55 11.81 -4.99 2.81
C ALA A 55 11.96 -3.93 1.70
N GLU A 56 13.15 -3.33 1.55
CA GLU A 56 13.45 -2.34 0.51
C GLU A 56 13.40 -2.96 -0.90
N GLY A 57 14.02 -4.14 -1.08
CA GLY A 57 13.98 -4.88 -2.33
C GLY A 57 12.55 -5.26 -2.72
N ARG A 58 11.76 -5.68 -1.73
CA ARG A 58 10.35 -5.99 -1.92
C ARG A 58 9.51 -4.76 -2.28
N GLU A 59 9.66 -3.66 -1.57
CA GLU A 59 8.94 -2.41 -1.86
C GLU A 59 9.20 -1.95 -3.31
N ARG A 60 10.48 -1.99 -3.72
CA ARG A 60 10.89 -1.67 -5.10
C ARG A 60 10.23 -2.60 -6.11
N TYR A 61 10.24 -3.91 -5.85
CA TYR A 61 9.56 -4.88 -6.69
C TYR A 61 8.06 -4.59 -6.80
N LEU A 62 7.36 -4.38 -5.68
CA LEU A 62 5.91 -4.11 -5.66
C LEU A 62 5.52 -2.80 -6.38
N LYS A 63 6.42 -1.80 -6.42
CA LYS A 63 6.23 -0.57 -7.18
C LYS A 63 6.39 -0.75 -8.70
N SER A 64 7.07 -1.82 -9.15
CA SER A 64 7.24 -2.15 -10.58
C SER A 64 5.97 -2.72 -11.21
N GLY A 65 5.92 -2.77 -12.55
CA GLY A 65 4.79 -3.37 -13.28
C GLY A 65 4.57 -4.86 -12.99
N SER A 66 5.65 -5.65 -12.85
CA SER A 66 5.54 -7.07 -12.50
C SER A 66 5.08 -7.27 -11.06
N GLY A 67 5.54 -6.43 -10.13
CA GLY A 67 5.07 -6.44 -8.75
C GLY A 67 3.61 -6.04 -8.59
N ARG A 68 3.12 -5.07 -9.39
CA ARG A 68 1.69 -4.74 -9.43
C ARG A 68 0.85 -5.93 -9.88
N ARG A 69 1.24 -6.63 -10.95
CA ARG A 69 0.57 -7.87 -11.40
C ARG A 69 0.63 -8.98 -10.36
N PHE A 70 1.72 -9.06 -9.60
CA PHE A 70 1.81 -9.97 -8.46
C PHE A 70 0.76 -9.63 -7.39
N LEU A 71 0.59 -8.35 -7.03
CA LEU A 71 -0.40 -7.93 -6.05
C LEU A 71 -1.83 -8.22 -6.49
N ASP A 72 -2.13 -7.97 -7.77
CA ASP A 72 -3.46 -8.24 -8.33
C ASP A 72 -3.84 -9.73 -8.18
N LYS A 73 -2.84 -10.64 -8.21
CA LYS A 73 -3.02 -12.06 -7.92
C LYS A 73 -3.07 -12.36 -6.42
N GLN A 74 -2.15 -11.79 -5.63
CA GLN A 74 -1.97 -12.07 -4.21
C GLN A 74 -3.21 -11.73 -3.38
N ILE A 75 -3.83 -10.58 -3.67
CA ILE A 75 -5.03 -10.08 -2.97
C ILE A 75 -6.23 -9.98 -3.92
N LYS A 76 -6.31 -10.90 -4.89
CA LYS A 76 -7.34 -10.97 -5.95
C LYS A 76 -8.76 -10.77 -5.41
N HIS A 77 -9.14 -11.52 -4.37
CA HIS A 77 -10.51 -11.48 -3.85
C HIS A 77 -10.87 -10.13 -3.20
N HIS A 78 -9.88 -9.44 -2.61
CA HIS A 78 -10.07 -8.08 -2.14
C HIS A 78 -10.37 -7.15 -3.30
N PHE A 79 -9.57 -7.19 -4.37
CA PHE A 79 -9.80 -6.35 -5.56
C PHE A 79 -11.06 -6.71 -6.35
N LEU A 80 -11.56 -7.94 -6.28
CA LEU A 80 -12.87 -8.29 -6.83
C LEU A 80 -14.02 -7.60 -6.09
N LYS A 81 -13.89 -7.40 -4.78
CA LYS A 81 -14.90 -6.72 -3.94
C LYS A 81 -14.70 -5.19 -3.87
N HIS A 82 -13.45 -4.76 -3.97
CA HIS A 82 -13.01 -3.37 -3.84
C HIS A 82 -12.07 -3.01 -5.00
N PRO A 83 -12.61 -2.79 -6.21
CA PRO A 83 -11.82 -2.56 -7.41
C PRO A 83 -10.87 -1.37 -7.26
N ARG A 84 -9.69 -1.48 -7.87
CA ARG A 84 -8.75 -0.37 -8.03
C ARG A 84 -9.03 0.35 -9.35
N ILE A 85 -8.97 1.68 -9.35
CA ILE A 85 -8.95 2.45 -10.60
C ILE A 85 -7.53 2.38 -11.15
N LEU A 86 -7.37 1.79 -12.33
CA LEU A 86 -6.13 1.87 -13.09
C LEU A 86 -6.15 3.22 -13.81
N ASN A 87 -5.38 4.18 -13.32
CA ASN A 87 -5.03 5.32 -14.15
C ASN A 87 -3.93 4.83 -15.08
N ASP A 88 -4.28 4.62 -16.34
CA ASP A 88 -3.34 4.42 -17.45
C ASP A 88 -2.41 5.63 -17.60
#